data_AF-A0A7C2VHV1-F1
#
_entry.id   AF-A0A7C2VHV1-F1
#
_cell.length_a   1.000
_cell.length_b   1.000
_cell.length_c   1.000
_cell.angle_alpha   90.00
_cell.angle_beta   90.00
_cell.angle_gamma   90.00
#
_symmetry.space_group_name_H-M   'P 1'
#
loop_
_entity.id
_entity.type
_entity.pdbx_description
1 polymer ?
#
loop_
_entity_poly.entity_id
_entity_poly.type
_entity_poly.pdbx_seq_one_letter_code
_entity_poly.pdbx_strand_id
1 'polypeptide(L)'
;MPEYPEVETLRRNLSRTLPGRVIAAVDLRLPKLLQPAPGLGPADLVGRTVQGLRRRGKVLIIDLSDGLSLVLHLKLTGQIVLVDASGQVVVAGGHPVPAFGSPLPHKATHLILTFTD
;
A
#
# COMPACT_ATOMS: atom_id res chain seq x y z
N MET A 1 -2.09 -14.98 8.60
CA MET A 1 -3.19 -14.30 7.90
C MET A 1 -3.56 -13.10 8.72
N PRO A 2 -3.45 -11.87 8.22
CA PRO A 2 -3.90 -10.75 9.00
C PRO A 2 -5.41 -10.80 9.24
N GLU A 3 -5.79 -10.78 10.50
CA GLU A 3 -7.19 -10.87 10.91
C GLU A 3 -7.88 -9.49 10.89
N TYR A 4 -9.21 -9.49 11.05
CA TYR A 4 -10.02 -8.27 11.00
C TYR A 4 -9.46 -7.10 11.84
N PRO A 5 -9.05 -7.30 13.12
CA PRO A 5 -8.53 -6.21 13.95
C PRO A 5 -7.20 -5.65 13.42
N GLU A 6 -6.37 -6.47 12.81
CA GLU A 6 -5.06 -6.08 12.28
C GLU A 6 -5.22 -5.21 11.03
N VAL A 7 -6.10 -5.61 10.12
CA VAL A 7 -6.37 -4.81 8.91
C VAL A 7 -7.02 -3.47 9.28
N GLU A 8 -7.91 -3.42 10.27
CA GLU A 8 -8.47 -2.15 10.75
C GLU A 8 -7.41 -1.27 11.41
N THR A 9 -6.50 -1.84 12.18
CA THR A 9 -5.39 -1.09 12.80
C THR A 9 -4.48 -0.50 11.74
N LEU A 10 -4.11 -1.30 10.73
CA LEU A 10 -3.34 -0.84 9.59
C LEU A 10 -4.06 0.29 8.83
N ARG A 11 -5.36 0.13 8.56
CA ARG A 11 -6.19 1.17 7.92
C ARG A 11 -6.15 2.48 8.71
N ARG A 12 -6.37 2.43 10.03
CA ARG A 12 -6.36 3.62 10.89
C ARG A 12 -5.01 4.32 10.89
N ASN A 13 -3.91 3.58 10.96
CA ASN A 13 -2.56 4.15 10.98
C ASN A 13 -2.23 4.82 9.65
N LEU A 14 -2.51 4.14 8.52
CA LEU A 14 -2.30 4.70 7.18
C LEU A 14 -3.22 5.90 6.89
N SER A 15 -4.45 5.90 7.40
CA SER A 15 -5.39 7.02 7.21
C SER A 15 -4.92 8.33 7.85
N ARG A 16 -3.98 8.27 8.81
CA ARG A 16 -3.42 9.46 9.45
C ARG A 16 -2.29 10.10 8.65
N THR A 17 -1.68 9.37 7.70
CA THR A 17 -0.42 9.78 7.07
C THR A 17 -0.47 9.81 5.54
N LEU A 18 -1.29 8.98 4.90
CA LEU A 18 -1.35 8.88 3.44
C LEU A 18 -2.24 9.90 2.73
N PRO A 19 -3.43 10.29 3.25
CA PRO A 19 -4.31 11.21 2.53
C PRO A 19 -3.61 12.54 2.19
N GLY A 20 -3.86 13.02 0.96
CA GLY A 20 -3.23 14.23 0.40
C GLY A 20 -1.91 13.98 -0.35
N ARG A 21 -1.28 12.81 -0.20
CA ARG A 21 -0.04 12.49 -0.93
C ARG A 21 -0.31 12.13 -2.39
N VAL A 22 0.58 12.55 -3.28
CA VAL A 22 0.52 12.25 -4.73
C VAL A 22 1.51 11.14 -5.06
N ILE A 23 1.07 10.13 -5.81
CA ILE A 23 1.95 9.04 -6.25
C ILE A 23 2.85 9.56 -7.37
N ALA A 24 4.15 9.61 -7.12
CA ALA A 24 5.18 10.05 -8.06
C ALA A 24 5.70 8.90 -8.95
N ALA A 25 5.82 7.69 -8.38
CA ALA A 25 6.30 6.53 -9.12
C ALA A 25 5.73 5.21 -8.58
N VAL A 26 5.74 4.21 -9.45
CA VAL A 26 5.25 2.86 -9.19
C VAL A 26 6.29 1.86 -9.68
N ASP A 27 6.85 1.06 -8.77
CA ASP A 27 7.73 -0.08 -9.10
C ASP A 27 6.98 -1.38 -8.78
N LEU A 28 6.53 -2.07 -9.83
CA LEU A 28 5.83 -3.35 -9.74
C LEU A 28 6.77 -4.50 -10.13
N ARG A 29 7.32 -5.16 -9.11
CA ARG A 29 8.32 -6.24 -9.25
C ARG A 29 7.71 -7.61 -9.53
N LEU A 30 6.41 -7.77 -9.27
CA LEU A 30 5.70 -9.02 -9.57
C LEU A 30 4.37 -8.72 -10.28
N PRO A 31 4.39 -8.51 -11.61
CA PRO A 31 3.23 -8.05 -12.38
C PRO A 31 1.96 -8.88 -12.21
N LYS A 32 2.10 -10.21 -12.05
CA LYS A 32 0.97 -11.14 -11.86
C LYS A 32 0.13 -10.89 -10.59
N LEU A 33 0.61 -10.07 -9.64
CA LEU A 33 -0.15 -9.70 -8.45
C LEU A 33 -1.12 -8.55 -8.69
N LEU A 34 -0.90 -7.75 -9.73
CA LEU A 34 -1.80 -6.67 -10.07
C LEU A 34 -2.88 -7.19 -11.03
N GLN A 35 -4.13 -6.92 -10.71
CA GLN A 35 -5.28 -7.20 -11.55
C GLN A 35 -5.97 -5.86 -11.86
N PRO A 36 -5.57 -5.16 -12.93
CA PRO A 36 -6.18 -3.87 -13.26
C PRO A 36 -7.57 -4.06 -13.88
N ALA A 37 -8.41 -3.04 -13.76
CA ALA A 37 -9.63 -2.97 -14.58
C ALA A 37 -9.26 -2.79 -16.07
N PRO A 38 -10.16 -3.15 -17.01
CA PRO A 38 -9.90 -2.95 -18.43
C PRO A 38 -9.49 -1.52 -18.75
N GLY A 39 -8.40 -1.36 -19.51
CA GLY A 39 -7.86 -0.05 -19.89
C GLY A 39 -7.00 0.63 -18.82
N LEU A 40 -6.77 0.01 -17.66
CA LEU A 40 -5.86 0.50 -16.63
C LEU A 40 -4.58 -0.33 -16.54
N GLY A 41 -3.54 0.30 -16.03
CA GLY A 41 -2.27 -0.30 -15.68
C GLY A 41 -1.62 0.39 -14.48
N PRO A 42 -0.41 -0.06 -14.07
CA PRO A 42 0.31 0.53 -12.93
C PRO A 42 0.64 2.01 -13.14
N ALA A 43 0.91 2.42 -14.39
CA ALA A 43 1.25 3.80 -14.73
C ALA A 43 0.10 4.78 -14.47
N ASP A 44 -1.16 4.33 -14.52
CA ASP A 44 -2.33 5.17 -14.27
C ASP A 44 -2.48 5.61 -12.80
N LEU A 45 -1.69 4.99 -11.90
CA LEU A 45 -1.59 5.41 -10.50
C LEU A 45 -0.72 6.67 -10.35
N VAL A 46 0.21 6.93 -11.27
CA VAL A 46 1.10 8.09 -11.21
C VAL A 46 0.30 9.38 -11.38
N GLY A 47 0.60 10.37 -10.55
CA GLY A 47 -0.11 11.65 -10.49
C GLY A 47 -1.42 11.59 -9.70
N ARG A 48 -1.88 10.41 -9.26
CA ARG A 48 -3.10 10.30 -8.45
C ARG A 48 -2.84 10.69 -7.01
N THR A 49 -3.81 11.40 -6.42
CA THR A 49 -3.77 11.80 -5.01
C THR A 49 -4.51 10.78 -4.15
N VAL A 50 -3.94 10.37 -3.02
CA VAL A 50 -4.66 9.54 -2.03
C VAL A 50 -5.73 10.39 -1.36
N GLN A 51 -7.00 10.01 -1.53
CA GLN A 51 -8.14 10.71 -0.94
C GLN A 51 -8.51 10.15 0.43
N GLY A 52 -8.33 8.84 0.64
CA GLY A 52 -8.72 8.20 1.88
C GLY A 52 -8.46 6.70 1.87
N LEU A 53 -8.70 6.07 3.01
CA LEU A 53 -8.57 4.62 3.16
C LEU A 53 -9.80 4.03 3.83
N ARG A 54 -10.34 3.00 3.18
CA ARG A 54 -11.46 2.20 3.66
C ARG A 54 -11.04 0.75 3.80
N ARG A 55 -11.91 -0.05 4.41
CA ARG A 55 -11.72 -1.49 4.52
C ARG A 55 -13.04 -2.19 4.28
N ARG A 56 -13.00 -3.32 3.60
CA ARG A 56 -14.13 -4.25 3.45
C ARG A 56 -13.68 -5.65 3.85
N GLY A 57 -14.10 -6.11 5.02
CA GLY A 57 -13.64 -7.38 5.56
C GLY A 57 -12.12 -7.40 5.74
N LYS A 58 -11.41 -8.30 5.05
CA LYS A 58 -9.95 -8.45 5.09
C LYS A 58 -9.21 -7.69 3.98
N VAL A 59 -9.91 -6.79 3.28
CA VAL A 59 -9.39 -6.01 2.16
C VAL A 59 -9.23 -4.56 2.56
N LEU A 60 -8.04 -4.01 2.36
CA LEU A 60 -7.75 -2.59 2.47
C LEU A 60 -8.00 -1.93 1.11
N ILE A 61 -8.65 -0.77 1.10
CA ILE A 61 -8.97 -0.01 -0.11
C ILE A 61 -8.40 1.39 0.06
N ILE A 62 -7.54 1.81 -0.87
CA ILE A 62 -7.00 3.16 -0.94
C ILE A 62 -7.76 3.88 -2.04
N ASP A 63 -8.54 4.90 -1.68
CA ASP A 63 -9.25 5.73 -2.63
C ASP A 63 -8.29 6.77 -3.20
N LEU A 64 -8.27 6.89 -4.53
CA LEU A 64 -7.42 7.80 -5.28
C LEU A 64 -8.29 8.83 -6.01
N SER A 65 -7.67 9.93 -6.47
CA SER A 65 -8.34 10.89 -7.34
C SER A 65 -8.89 10.23 -8.61
N ASP A 66 -9.85 10.91 -9.25
CA ASP A 66 -10.43 10.50 -10.54
C ASP A 66 -11.22 9.18 -10.48
N GLY A 67 -11.76 8.87 -9.30
CA GLY A 67 -12.63 7.71 -9.09
C GLY A 67 -11.91 6.35 -9.09
N LEU A 68 -10.57 6.36 -9.02
CA LEU A 68 -9.78 5.14 -8.94
C LEU A 68 -9.63 4.66 -7.50
N SER A 69 -9.51 3.33 -7.33
CA SER A 69 -9.17 2.74 -6.03
C SER A 69 -8.12 1.65 -6.20
N LEU A 70 -7.13 1.62 -5.31
CA LEU A 70 -6.20 0.51 -5.18
C LEU A 70 -6.70 -0.45 -4.10
N VAL A 71 -6.95 -1.70 -4.49
CA VAL A 71 -7.52 -2.73 -3.60
C VAL A 71 -6.42 -3.71 -3.21
N LEU A 72 -6.17 -3.84 -1.91
CA LEU A 72 -5.06 -4.60 -1.34
C LEU A 72 -5.58 -5.70 -0.42
N HIS A 73 -5.18 -6.94 -0.68
CA HIS A 73 -5.49 -8.09 0.17
C HIS A 73 -4.19 -8.75 0.64
N LEU A 74 -3.91 -8.73 1.95
CA LEU A 74 -2.65 -9.24 2.52
C LEU A 74 -2.55 -10.77 2.55
N LYS A 75 -3.66 -11.49 2.40
CA LYS A 75 -3.70 -12.96 2.36
C LYS A 75 -3.05 -13.53 3.63
N LEU A 76 -2.19 -14.54 3.54
CA LEU A 76 -1.59 -15.17 4.71
C LEU A 76 -0.40 -14.39 5.25
N THR A 77 0.47 -13.91 4.35
CA THR A 77 1.82 -13.43 4.66
C THR A 77 2.14 -12.04 4.09
N GLY A 78 1.16 -11.35 3.51
CA GLY A 78 1.36 -10.02 2.97
C GLY A 78 1.62 -8.98 4.06
N GLN A 79 2.37 -7.95 3.68
CA GLN A 79 2.87 -6.89 4.54
C GLN A 79 2.72 -5.54 3.84
N ILE A 80 2.43 -4.49 4.60
CA ILE A 80 2.55 -3.10 4.15
C ILE A 80 3.50 -2.40 5.10
N VAL A 81 4.45 -1.66 4.53
CA VAL A 81 5.39 -0.82 5.26
C VAL A 81 5.40 0.55 4.59
N LEU A 82 5.21 1.60 5.38
CA LEU A 82 5.37 2.99 5.01
C LEU A 82 6.61 3.52 5.69
N VAL A 83 7.50 4.13 4.91
CA VAL A 83 8.67 4.85 5.39
C VAL A 83 8.51 6.34 5.10
N ASP A 84 9.17 7.17 5.91
CA ASP A 84 9.32 8.59 5.61
C ASP A 84 10.52 8.86 4.69
N ALA A 85 10.75 10.12 4.35
CA ALA A 85 11.86 10.56 3.49
C ALA A 85 13.25 10.26 4.07
N SER A 86 13.36 10.04 5.39
CA SER A 86 14.62 9.62 6.05
C SER A 86 14.83 8.11 6.01
N GLY A 87 13.86 7.35 5.48
CA GLY A 87 13.86 5.89 5.45
C GLY A 87 13.39 5.24 6.75
N GLN A 88 12.89 6.02 7.72
CA GLN A 88 12.37 5.47 8.97
C GLN A 88 10.96 4.90 8.78
N VAL A 89 10.71 3.73 9.36
CA VAL A 89 9.40 3.08 9.32
C VAL A 89 8.41 3.85 10.21
N VAL A 90 7.40 4.45 9.59
CA VAL A 90 6.34 5.20 10.30
C VAL A 90 5.07 4.39 10.49
N VAL A 91 4.77 3.47 9.57
CA VAL A 91 3.65 2.53 9.69
C VAL A 91 4.09 1.19 9.16
N ALA A 92 3.77 0.12 9.89
CA ALA A 92 3.91 -1.24 9.38
C ALA A 92 2.76 -2.12 9.85
N GLY A 93 2.38 -3.10 9.04
CA GLY A 93 1.36 -4.06 9.40
C GLY A 93 1.30 -5.25 8.45
N GLY A 94 0.57 -6.27 8.87
CA GLY A 94 0.52 -7.57 8.20
C GLY A 94 1.48 -8.57 8.84
N HIS A 95 1.93 -9.55 8.07
CA HIS A 95 2.79 -10.60 8.60
C HIS A 95 4.19 -10.06 8.92
N PRO A 96 4.76 -10.34 10.11
CA PRO A 96 6.03 -9.74 10.55
C PRO A 96 7.26 -10.48 9.98
N VAL A 97 7.13 -11.07 8.80
CA VAL A 97 8.23 -11.78 8.11
C VAL A 97 8.34 -11.25 6.69
N PRO A 98 9.43 -10.52 6.35
CA PRO A 98 10.54 -10.15 7.23
C PRO A 98 10.10 -9.21 8.37
N ALA A 99 10.89 -9.16 9.45
CA ALA A 99 10.62 -8.31 10.60
C ALA A 99 10.49 -6.83 10.19
N PHE A 100 9.58 -6.09 10.82
CA PHE A 100 9.47 -4.65 10.61
C PHE A 100 10.80 -3.97 10.96
N GLY A 101 11.27 -3.06 10.11
CA GLY A 101 12.60 -2.44 10.24
C GLY A 101 13.73 -3.18 9.54
N SER A 102 13.47 -4.34 8.91
CA SER A 102 14.42 -4.94 7.97
C SER A 102 14.75 -3.96 6.83
N PRO A 103 15.96 -4.02 6.24
CA PRO A 103 16.32 -3.18 5.11
C PRO A 103 15.28 -3.25 3.98
N LEU A 104 14.86 -2.08 3.50
CA LEU A 104 13.90 -1.94 2.41
C LEU A 104 14.61 -1.38 1.15
N PRO A 105 14.18 -1.77 -0.05
CA PRO A 105 13.19 -2.80 -0.33
C PRO A 105 13.74 -4.21 -0.06
N HIS A 106 12.91 -5.09 0.51
CA HIS A 106 13.29 -6.48 0.74
C HIS A 106 13.09 -7.32 -0.53
N LYS A 107 13.72 -8.51 -0.62
CA LYS A 107 13.53 -9.43 -1.76
C LYS A 107 12.08 -9.89 -1.97
N ALA A 108 11.25 -9.79 -0.93
CA ALA A 108 9.81 -10.11 -0.97
C ALA A 108 8.92 -8.89 -1.31
N THR A 109 9.51 -7.71 -1.53
CA THR A 109 8.77 -6.52 -1.95
C THR A 109 8.31 -6.68 -3.40
N HIS A 110 7.00 -6.57 -3.62
CA HIS A 110 6.40 -6.78 -4.93
C HIS A 110 5.83 -5.50 -5.56
N LEU A 111 5.50 -4.50 -4.75
CA LEU A 111 4.99 -3.21 -5.17
C LEU A 111 5.63 -2.14 -4.29
N ILE A 112 6.14 -1.08 -4.90
CA ILE A 112 6.62 0.14 -4.24
C ILE A 112 5.86 1.30 -4.85
N LEU A 113 5.27 2.13 -4.00
CA LEU A 113 4.70 3.41 -4.37
C LEU A 113 5.59 4.49 -3.77
N THR A 114 6.13 5.36 -4.63
CA THR A 114 6.87 6.54 -4.20
C THR A 114 5.93 7.72 -4.26
N PHE A 115 5.86 8.50 -3.18
CA PHE A 115 5.08 9.73 -3.14
C PHE A 115 5.97 10.94 -3.46
N THR A 116 5.37 12.08 -3.75
CA THR A 116 6.09 13.32 -4.09
C THR A 116 6.82 13.96 -2.91
N ASP A 117 6.54 13.52 -1.67
CA ASP A 117 7.07 14.08 -0.42
C ASP A 117 8.19 13.24 0.21
#